data_AF-A0AAD5FVF6-F1
#
_entry.id   AF-A0AAD5FVF6-F1
#
_cell.length_a   1.000
_cell.length_b   1.000
_cell.length_c   1.000
_cell.angle_alpha   90.00
_cell.angle_beta   90.00
_cell.angle_gamma   90.00
#
_symmetry.space_group_name_H-M   'P 1'
#
loop_
_entity.id
_entity.type
_entity.pdbx_description
1 polymer ?
#
loop_
_entity_poly.entity_id
_entity_poly.type
_entity_poly.pdbx_seq_one_letter_code
_entity_poly.pdbx_strand_id
1 'polypeptide(L)'
;MEGECVVVSNNSEIELRRKLKDFFMSPCEKYRTRGRKPFKLTLQLLKITIITVQFAWFGPSNFVWFGLSNEMSVIFREENFSSFKHLFLKNFQERKGIYAVYTKQDVHEHINHIIMRYVTLRSVSVGNHALKRVNGTDTPLTLCQRFYTHHQQLSPDNETFYIAPNVQTECVYIYSTKPFNVSEFPLDFN
;
A
#
# COMPACT_ATOMS: atom_id res chain seq x y z
N MET A 1 -0.66 -44.86 66.13
CA MET A 1 -1.70 -43.82 66.19
C MET A 1 -1.19 -42.81 67.20
N GLU A 2 -0.90 -41.55 66.94
CA GLU A 2 -0.80 -40.69 65.77
C GLU A 2 0.33 -39.71 66.16
N GLY A 3 1.22 -39.38 65.23
CA GLY A 3 2.23 -38.34 65.48
C GLY A 3 1.60 -36.98 65.21
N GLU A 4 1.36 -36.19 66.26
CA GLU A 4 1.00 -34.78 66.10
C GLU A 4 2.18 -34.02 65.49
N CYS A 5 2.04 -33.61 64.22
CA CYS A 5 2.95 -32.65 63.62
C CYS A 5 2.68 -31.26 64.20
N VAL A 6 3.47 -30.85 65.19
CA VAL A 6 3.57 -29.44 65.60
C VAL A 6 4.25 -28.68 64.46
N VAL A 7 3.45 -28.07 63.58
CA VAL A 7 3.94 -27.12 62.59
C VAL A 7 4.33 -25.84 63.32
N VAL A 8 5.62 -25.70 63.66
CA VAL A 8 6.20 -24.41 64.06
C VAL A 8 6.16 -23.52 62.82
N SER A 9 5.05 -22.80 62.68
CA SER A 9 4.89 -21.82 61.62
C SER A 9 5.79 -20.63 61.96
N ASN A 10 6.95 -20.56 61.30
CA ASN A 10 7.87 -19.44 61.42
C ASN A 10 7.11 -18.14 61.06
N ASN A 11 7.18 -17.13 61.92
CA ASN A 11 6.44 -15.87 61.77
C ASN A 11 6.59 -15.23 60.38
N SER A 12 7.73 -15.44 59.70
CA SER A 12 8.00 -14.99 58.34
C SER A 12 7.14 -15.66 57.26
N GLU A 13 6.84 -16.96 57.39
CA GLU A 13 5.99 -17.69 56.43
C GLU A 13 4.52 -17.22 56.54
N ILE A 14 4.05 -17.01 57.77
CA ILE A 14 2.72 -16.45 58.04
C ILE A 14 2.60 -15.05 57.47
N GLU A 15 3.65 -14.22 57.61
CA GLU A 15 3.67 -12.86 57.09
C GLU A 15 3.71 -12.84 55.55
N LEU A 16 4.47 -13.73 54.92
CA LEU A 16 4.52 -13.87 53.46
C LEU A 16 3.18 -14.36 52.89
N ARG A 17 2.58 -15.37 53.51
CA ARG A 17 1.24 -15.88 53.12
C ARG A 17 0.17 -14.79 53.25
N ARG A 18 0.25 -13.95 54.29
CA ARG A 18 -0.65 -12.80 54.45
C ARG A 18 -0.43 -11.74 53.36
N LYS A 19 0.82 -11.43 53.00
CA LYS A 19 1.15 -10.47 51.92
C LYS A 19 0.72 -10.97 50.55
N LEU A 20 0.91 -12.26 50.25
CA LEU A 20 0.45 -12.88 49.00
C LEU A 20 -1.08 -12.88 48.91
N LYS A 21 -1.78 -13.25 49.99
CA LYS A 21 -3.24 -13.22 50.04
C LYS A 21 -3.80 -11.80 49.85
N ASP A 22 -3.15 -10.79 50.43
CA ASP A 22 -3.51 -9.38 50.23
C ASP A 22 -3.21 -8.89 48.80
N PHE A 23 -2.21 -9.46 48.12
CA PHE A 23 -1.88 -9.14 46.73
C PHE A 23 -2.84 -9.77 45.72
N PHE A 24 -3.32 -10.98 45.99
CA PHE A 24 -4.26 -11.73 45.14
C PHE A 24 -5.74 -11.56 45.50
N MET A 25 -6.06 -10.87 46.59
CA MET A 25 -7.44 -10.50 46.91
C MET A 25 -8.04 -9.55 45.87
N SER A 26 -9.34 -9.70 45.63
CA SER A 26 -10.08 -8.89 44.67
C SER A 26 -9.98 -7.39 45.01
N PRO A 27 -9.81 -6.49 44.03
CA PRO A 27 -9.62 -5.06 44.28
C PRO A 27 -10.80 -4.39 45.00
N CYS A 28 -12.01 -4.96 44.89
CA CYS A 28 -13.20 -4.52 45.61
C CYS A 28 -13.13 -4.81 47.13
N GLU A 29 -12.63 -5.97 47.54
CA GLU A 29 -12.40 -6.29 48.97
C GLU A 29 -11.30 -5.43 49.59
N LYS A 30 -10.25 -5.14 48.80
CA LYS A 30 -9.11 -4.33 49.25
C LYS A 30 -9.48 -2.86 49.49
N TYR A 31 -10.45 -2.35 48.73
CA TYR A 31 -11.01 -1.01 48.93
C TYR A 31 -11.85 -0.92 50.21
N ARG A 32 -12.69 -1.94 50.46
CA ARG A 32 -13.58 -2.00 51.63
C ARG A 32 -12.85 -2.14 52.96
N THR A 33 -11.67 -2.77 52.96
CA THR A 33 -10.91 -3.08 54.19
C THR A 33 -9.81 -2.06 54.53
N ARG A 34 -9.28 -1.30 53.57
CA ARG A 34 -8.16 -0.34 53.83
C ARG A 34 -8.51 1.14 53.68
N GLY A 35 -9.66 1.52 53.11
CA GLY A 35 -10.11 2.91 53.02
C GLY A 35 -9.20 3.88 52.23
N ARG A 36 -8.08 3.43 51.65
CA ARG A 36 -7.23 4.24 50.77
C ARG A 36 -7.81 4.27 49.36
N LYS A 37 -8.05 5.49 48.83
CA LYS A 37 -8.53 5.70 47.46
C LYS A 37 -7.60 5.01 46.46
N PRO A 38 -8.08 4.03 45.67
CA PRO A 38 -7.25 3.26 44.76
C PRO A 38 -7.00 4.09 43.50
N PHE A 39 -6.10 5.06 43.60
CA PHE A 39 -5.76 6.00 42.53
C PHE A 39 -5.42 5.28 41.21
N LYS A 40 -4.79 4.10 41.31
CA LYS A 40 -4.48 3.22 40.17
C LYS A 40 -5.72 2.72 39.41
N LEU A 41 -6.81 2.43 40.12
CA LEU A 41 -8.06 1.93 39.54
C LEU A 41 -8.92 3.09 39.02
N THR A 42 -8.92 4.22 39.73
CA THR A 42 -9.58 5.45 39.27
C THR A 42 -8.96 5.97 37.97
N LEU A 43 -7.62 5.93 37.83
CA LEU A 43 -6.95 6.31 36.58
C LEU A 43 -7.31 5.37 35.41
N GLN A 44 -7.52 4.07 35.66
CA GLN A 44 -7.94 3.13 34.62
C GLN A 44 -9.37 3.43 34.14
N LEU A 45 -10.29 3.71 35.07
CA LEU A 45 -11.65 4.11 34.72
C LEU A 45 -11.68 5.47 34.02
N LEU A 46 -10.92 6.45 34.52
CA LEU A 46 -10.79 7.76 33.90
C LEU A 46 -10.26 7.67 32.47
N LYS A 47 -9.25 6.81 32.22
CA LYS A 47 -8.74 6.57 30.87
C LYS A 47 -9.83 6.03 29.93
N ILE A 48 -10.66 5.07 30.39
CA ILE A 48 -11.77 4.53 29.60
C ILE A 48 -12.82 5.60 29.35
N THR A 49 -13.19 6.39 30.36
CA THR A 49 -14.13 7.52 30.22
C THR A 49 -13.60 8.57 29.24
N ILE A 50 -12.31 8.92 29.30
CA ILE A 50 -11.70 9.89 28.38
C ILE A 50 -11.75 9.35 26.95
N ILE A 51 -11.34 8.09 26.71
CA ILE A 51 -11.36 7.49 25.36
C ILE A 51 -12.79 7.38 24.83
N THR A 52 -13.76 7.01 25.67
CA THR A 52 -15.17 6.88 25.25
C THR A 52 -15.83 8.23 24.97
N VAL A 53 -15.56 9.27 25.77
CA VAL A 53 -16.02 10.63 25.50
C VAL A 53 -15.34 11.20 24.25
N GLN A 54 -14.04 10.97 24.07
CA GLN A 54 -13.31 11.34 22.85
C GLN A 54 -13.94 10.65 21.64
N PHE A 55 -14.19 9.34 21.68
CA PHE A 55 -14.83 8.62 20.58
C PHE A 55 -16.32 8.96 20.39
N ALA A 56 -17.07 9.37 21.41
CA ALA A 56 -18.47 9.75 21.25
C ALA A 56 -18.61 11.17 20.68
N TRP A 57 -17.78 12.11 21.15
CA TRP A 57 -17.82 13.52 20.77
C TRP A 57 -17.07 13.81 19.46
N PHE A 58 -15.97 13.10 19.20
CA PHE A 58 -15.15 13.21 17.97
C PHE A 58 -15.30 12.01 17.02
N GLY A 59 -16.21 11.07 17.35
CA GLY A 59 -16.42 9.79 16.68
C GLY A 59 -16.65 9.81 15.18
N PRO A 60 -17.55 10.65 14.64
CA PRO A 60 -17.85 10.58 13.21
C PRO A 60 -16.67 11.03 12.33
N SER A 61 -15.75 11.84 12.83
CA SER A 61 -14.61 12.36 12.05
C SER A 61 -13.29 11.63 12.28
N ASN A 62 -13.09 10.99 13.44
CA ASN A 62 -11.77 10.41 13.78
C ASN A 62 -11.70 8.88 13.67
N PHE A 63 -12.83 8.16 13.74
CA PHE A 63 -12.84 6.68 13.60
C PHE A 63 -12.42 6.26 12.18
N VAL A 64 -12.85 7.01 11.16
CA VAL A 64 -12.51 6.76 9.75
C VAL A 64 -11.03 6.99 9.46
N TRP A 65 -10.38 7.92 10.17
CA TRP A 65 -9.00 8.31 9.90
C TRP A 65 -7.95 7.36 10.53
N PHE A 66 -8.25 6.80 11.70
CA PHE A 66 -7.25 6.05 12.47
C PHE A 66 -7.18 4.55 12.13
N GLY A 67 -8.30 3.95 11.67
CA GLY A 67 -8.39 2.52 11.36
C GLY A 67 -8.46 2.17 9.87
N LEU A 68 -8.96 3.06 9.02
CA LEU A 68 -9.24 2.79 7.60
C LEU A 68 -8.33 3.57 6.63
N SER A 69 -7.45 4.47 7.12
CA SER A 69 -6.67 5.34 6.24
C SER A 69 -5.68 4.56 5.36
N ASN A 70 -5.00 3.55 5.90
CA ASN A 70 -4.09 2.73 5.12
C ASN A 70 -4.85 1.81 4.15
N GLU A 71 -5.92 1.14 4.60
CA GLU A 71 -6.67 0.21 3.73
C GLU A 71 -7.45 0.95 2.64
N MET A 72 -8.12 2.05 2.96
CA MET A 72 -8.93 2.79 1.99
C MET A 72 -8.05 3.47 0.93
N SER A 73 -6.82 3.90 1.28
CA SER A 73 -5.85 4.41 0.31
C SER A 73 -5.32 3.30 -0.61
N VAL A 74 -5.14 2.09 -0.08
CA VAL A 74 -4.72 0.92 -0.87
C VAL A 74 -5.84 0.48 -1.80
N ILE A 75 -7.08 0.38 -1.31
CA ILE A 75 -8.27 0.03 -2.10
C ILE A 75 -8.47 1.06 -3.21
N PHE A 76 -8.44 2.36 -2.88
CA PHE A 76 -8.53 3.41 -3.89
C PHE A 76 -7.42 3.26 -4.94
N ARG A 77 -6.17 3.07 -4.52
CA ARG A 77 -5.06 2.88 -5.46
C ARG A 77 -5.24 1.65 -6.35
N GLU A 78 -5.68 0.54 -5.77
CA GLU A 78 -5.84 -0.74 -6.46
C GLU A 78 -7.00 -0.73 -7.46
N GLU A 79 -8.16 -0.22 -7.07
CA GLU A 79 -9.33 -0.07 -7.95
C GLU A 79 -9.05 0.87 -9.13
N ASN A 80 -8.39 2.01 -8.86
CA ASN A 80 -7.96 2.92 -9.92
C ASN A 80 -6.91 2.27 -10.83
N PHE A 81 -5.97 1.51 -10.27
CA PHE A 81 -4.96 0.82 -11.07
C PHE A 81 -5.58 -0.27 -11.95
N SER A 82 -6.57 -1.03 -11.44
CA SER A 82 -7.32 -2.00 -12.24
C SER A 82 -8.06 -1.32 -13.39
N SER A 83 -8.75 -0.21 -13.10
CA SER A 83 -9.44 0.60 -14.10
C SER A 83 -8.48 1.12 -15.18
N PHE A 84 -7.27 1.55 -14.81
CA PHE A 84 -6.26 1.98 -15.77
C PHE A 84 -5.73 0.83 -16.64
N LYS A 85 -5.60 -0.39 -16.13
CA LYS A 85 -5.25 -1.54 -16.97
C LYS A 85 -6.28 -1.74 -18.07
N HIS A 86 -7.57 -1.75 -17.72
CA HIS A 86 -8.66 -1.88 -18.69
C HIS A 86 -8.76 -0.70 -19.67
N LEU A 87 -8.36 0.50 -19.23
CA LEU A 87 -8.40 1.70 -20.07
C LEU A 87 -7.25 1.78 -21.07
N PHE A 88 -6.02 1.46 -20.64
CA PHE A 88 -4.81 1.65 -21.45
C PHE A 88 -4.35 0.39 -22.17
N LEU A 89 -4.61 -0.80 -21.64
CA LEU A 89 -4.22 -2.06 -22.28
C LEU A 89 -5.37 -2.56 -23.18
N LYS A 90 -5.14 -2.56 -24.49
CA LYS A 90 -6.09 -3.05 -25.49
C LYS A 90 -6.42 -4.52 -25.19
N ASN A 91 -7.71 -4.86 -25.13
CA ASN A 91 -8.20 -6.24 -24.91
C ASN A 91 -7.68 -6.91 -23.63
N PHE A 92 -7.37 -6.14 -22.59
CA PHE A 92 -6.97 -6.70 -21.30
C PHE A 92 -8.09 -7.56 -20.70
N GLN A 93 -7.71 -8.74 -20.21
CA GLN A 93 -8.60 -9.69 -19.55
C GLN A 93 -8.02 -9.97 -18.17
N GLU A 94 -8.87 -10.02 -17.14
CA GLU A 94 -8.48 -10.32 -15.75
C GLU A 94 -8.10 -11.80 -15.53
N ARG A 95 -7.50 -12.44 -16.54
CA ARG A 95 -6.96 -13.79 -16.38
C ARG A 95 -5.76 -13.72 -15.42
N LYS A 96 -5.60 -14.76 -14.60
CA LYS A 96 -4.57 -14.93 -13.56
C LYS A 96 -3.12 -15.07 -14.10
N GLY A 97 -2.79 -14.42 -15.22
CA GLY A 97 -1.51 -14.55 -15.91
C GLY A 97 -0.88 -13.20 -16.25
N ILE A 98 0.37 -13.26 -16.70
CA ILE A 98 1.11 -12.09 -17.17
C ILE A 98 0.57 -11.70 -18.55
N TYR A 99 0.15 -10.46 -18.70
CA TYR A 99 -0.25 -9.89 -19.99
C TYR A 99 0.99 -9.69 -20.87
N ALA A 100 1.02 -10.35 -22.04
CA ALA A 100 2.15 -10.28 -22.97
C ALA A 100 1.67 -10.18 -24.42
N VAL A 101 2.46 -9.49 -25.24
CA VAL A 101 2.24 -9.30 -26.67
C VAL A 101 3.41 -9.96 -27.41
N TYR A 102 3.12 -10.71 -28.47
CA TYR A 102 4.10 -11.59 -29.11
C TYR A 102 4.51 -11.17 -30.53
N THR A 103 3.80 -10.25 -31.16
CA THR A 103 4.10 -9.80 -32.53
C THR A 103 4.52 -8.33 -32.55
N LYS A 104 5.43 -7.97 -33.47
CA LYS A 104 5.88 -6.58 -33.64
C LYS A 104 4.69 -5.65 -33.95
N GLN A 105 3.82 -6.08 -34.87
CA GLN A 105 2.62 -5.32 -35.23
C GLN A 105 1.73 -5.06 -34.02
N ASP A 106 1.45 -6.09 -33.22
CA ASP A 106 0.62 -5.93 -32.03
C ASP A 106 1.27 -4.95 -31.05
N VAL A 107 2.59 -4.97 -30.86
CA VAL A 107 3.28 -4.02 -29.98
C VAL A 107 3.03 -2.58 -30.44
N HIS A 108 3.19 -2.29 -31.73
CA HIS A 108 2.88 -0.96 -32.28
C HIS A 108 1.42 -0.58 -32.08
N GLU A 109 0.48 -1.49 -32.35
CA GLU A 109 -0.94 -1.22 -32.13
C GLU A 109 -1.27 -0.93 -30.66
N HIS A 110 -0.62 -1.61 -29.73
CA HIS A 110 -0.81 -1.39 -28.29
C HIS A 110 -0.27 -0.03 -27.85
N ILE A 111 0.93 0.34 -28.31
CA ILE A 111 1.51 1.67 -28.02
C ILE A 111 0.59 2.77 -28.54
N ASN A 112 0.08 2.61 -29.77
CA ASN A 112 -0.86 3.56 -30.37
C ASN A 112 -2.15 3.67 -29.55
N HIS A 113 -2.67 2.53 -29.07
CA HIS A 113 -3.84 2.51 -28.22
C HIS A 113 -3.62 3.29 -26.92
N ILE A 114 -2.49 3.10 -26.25
CA ILE A 114 -2.14 3.81 -25.01
C ILE A 114 -2.10 5.32 -25.25
N ILE A 115 -1.43 5.75 -26.32
CA ILE A 115 -1.29 7.17 -26.66
C ILE A 115 -2.67 7.78 -26.96
N MET A 116 -3.50 7.11 -27.76
CA MET A 116 -4.85 7.57 -28.06
C MET A 116 -5.70 7.69 -26.79
N ARG A 117 -5.67 6.69 -25.91
CA ARG A 117 -6.39 6.69 -24.63
C ARG A 117 -5.93 7.79 -23.69
N TYR A 118 -4.64 8.12 -23.72
CA TYR A 118 -4.08 9.22 -22.95
C TYR A 118 -4.59 10.58 -23.43
N VAL A 119 -4.58 10.82 -24.75
CA VAL A 119 -5.08 12.08 -25.34
C VAL A 119 -6.59 12.23 -25.12
N THR A 120 -7.35 11.13 -25.20
CA THR A 120 -8.80 11.12 -24.97
C THR A 120 -9.18 10.79 -23.52
N LEU A 121 -8.26 10.90 -22.56
CA LEU A 121 -8.50 10.44 -21.18
C LEU A 121 -9.73 11.11 -20.57
N ARG A 122 -9.84 12.44 -20.73
CA ARG A 122 -10.95 13.24 -20.18
C ARG A 122 -12.33 12.89 -20.75
N SER A 123 -12.39 12.35 -21.97
CA SER A 123 -13.68 12.00 -22.61
C SER A 123 -14.07 10.53 -22.41
N VAL A 124 -13.09 9.65 -22.21
CA VAL A 124 -13.33 8.20 -22.12
C VAL A 124 -13.42 7.72 -20.67
N SER A 125 -12.70 8.34 -19.72
CA SER A 125 -12.70 7.88 -18.34
C SER A 125 -13.97 8.28 -17.59
N VAL A 126 -14.59 7.32 -16.90
CA VAL A 126 -15.72 7.57 -15.99
C VAL A 126 -15.27 8.26 -14.68
N GLY A 127 -14.03 8.03 -14.26
CA GLY A 127 -13.43 8.66 -13.09
C GLY A 127 -13.09 10.14 -13.32
N ASN A 128 -12.97 10.89 -12.22
CA ASN A 128 -12.58 12.30 -12.21
C ASN A 128 -11.07 12.50 -12.43
N HIS A 129 -10.52 11.87 -13.46
CA HIS A 129 -9.11 11.93 -13.79
C HIS A 129 -8.77 13.17 -14.61
N ALA A 130 -7.70 13.86 -14.21
CA ALA A 130 -7.16 14.99 -14.94
C ALA A 130 -5.65 14.84 -15.08
N LEU A 131 -5.12 15.32 -16.21
CA LEU A 131 -3.68 15.46 -16.39
C LEU A 131 -3.16 16.51 -15.42
N LYS A 132 -2.03 16.22 -14.79
CA LYS A 132 -1.32 17.20 -13.97
C LYS A 132 -0.97 18.39 -14.86
N ARG A 133 -1.18 19.61 -14.37
CA ARG A 133 -0.88 20.84 -15.09
C ARG A 133 0.31 21.51 -14.43
N VAL A 134 1.36 21.79 -15.21
CA VAL A 134 2.58 22.47 -14.76
C VAL A 134 2.72 23.74 -15.60
N ASN A 135 2.80 24.91 -14.95
CA ASN A 135 2.89 26.21 -15.63
C ASN A 135 1.80 26.44 -16.70
N GLY A 136 0.59 25.96 -16.47
CA GLY A 136 -0.53 26.16 -17.38
C GLY A 136 -0.54 25.24 -18.61
N THR A 137 0.39 24.28 -18.72
CA THR A 137 0.37 23.22 -19.75
C THR A 137 0.16 21.85 -19.09
N ASP A 138 -0.57 20.97 -19.78
CA ASP A 138 -0.75 19.59 -19.33
C ASP A 138 0.60 18.85 -19.41
N THR A 139 0.96 18.09 -18.38
CA THR A 139 2.17 17.26 -18.35
C THR A 139 2.14 16.33 -19.56
N PRO A 140 3.22 16.20 -20.33
CA PRO A 140 3.27 15.28 -21.47
C PRO A 140 3.35 13.82 -21.02
N LEU A 141 2.88 12.91 -21.87
CA LEU A 141 3.19 11.48 -21.77
C LEU A 141 4.61 11.26 -22.28
N THR A 142 5.45 10.60 -21.48
CA THR A 142 6.82 10.25 -21.88
C THR A 142 6.87 8.80 -22.33
N LEU A 143 7.21 8.57 -23.60
CA LEU A 143 7.48 7.24 -24.15
C LEU A 143 8.98 7.06 -24.22
N CYS A 144 9.53 6.07 -23.53
CA CYS A 144 10.97 5.80 -23.53
C CYS A 144 11.28 4.40 -24.07
N GLN A 145 12.18 4.31 -25.03
CA GLN A 145 12.76 3.07 -25.52
C GLN A 145 14.14 2.88 -24.86
N ARG A 146 14.37 1.69 -24.32
CA ARG A 146 15.68 1.27 -23.81
C ARG A 146 16.21 0.18 -24.71
N PHE A 147 17.36 0.40 -25.31
CA PHE A 147 17.98 -0.53 -26.24
C PHE A 147 19.48 -0.59 -26.02
N TYR A 148 20.09 -1.69 -26.42
CA TYR A 148 21.54 -1.85 -26.40
C TYR A 148 22.17 -1.08 -27.56
N THR A 149 23.39 -0.58 -27.40
CA THR A 149 24.09 0.19 -28.44
C THR A 149 24.27 -0.55 -29.77
N HIS A 150 24.17 0.15 -30.89
CA HIS A 150 24.20 -0.36 -32.29
C HIS A 150 25.44 -1.18 -32.71
N HIS A 151 26.47 -1.35 -31.87
CA HIS A 151 27.60 -2.26 -32.14
C HIS A 151 27.23 -3.73 -31.87
N GLN A 152 26.00 -4.11 -32.22
CA GLN A 152 25.44 -5.43 -32.03
C GLN A 152 25.50 -6.17 -33.36
N GLN A 153 26.44 -7.10 -33.47
CA GLN A 153 26.44 -8.08 -34.54
C GLN A 153 25.76 -9.32 -33.98
N LEU A 154 24.42 -9.33 -34.01
CA LEU A 154 23.64 -10.54 -33.78
C LEU A 154 23.41 -11.17 -35.15
N SER A 155 24.31 -12.06 -35.54
CA SER A 155 24.12 -12.90 -36.71
C SER A 155 23.75 -14.30 -36.21
N PRO A 156 22.45 -14.59 -36.00
CA PRO A 156 22.02 -15.91 -35.54
C PRO A 156 22.51 -17.04 -36.46
N ASP A 157 22.67 -16.74 -37.76
CA ASP A 157 23.20 -17.67 -38.76
C ASP A 157 24.69 -18.02 -38.59
N ASN A 158 25.47 -17.12 -37.98
CA ASN A 158 26.92 -17.29 -37.82
C ASN A 158 27.30 -17.67 -36.37
N GLU A 159 26.30 -17.85 -35.49
CA GLU A 159 26.43 -18.12 -34.05
C GLU A 159 27.30 -17.12 -33.27
N THR A 160 27.63 -15.97 -33.87
CA THR A 160 28.39 -14.92 -33.21
C THR A 160 27.44 -13.87 -32.64
N PHE A 161 27.61 -13.59 -31.35
CA PHE A 161 26.96 -12.46 -30.68
C PHE A 161 28.00 -11.67 -29.90
N TYR A 162 28.03 -10.36 -30.13
CA TYR A 162 28.77 -9.42 -29.30
C TYR A 162 27.77 -8.38 -28.77
N ILE A 163 27.53 -8.40 -27.46
CA ILE A 163 26.58 -7.50 -26.81
C ILE A 163 27.38 -6.66 -25.80
N ALA A 164 27.53 -5.37 -26.11
CA ALA A 164 28.02 -4.42 -25.13
C ALA A 164 26.92 -4.18 -24.06
N PRO A 165 27.23 -4.21 -22.76
CA PRO A 165 26.23 -4.02 -21.69
C PRO A 165 25.73 -2.58 -21.56
N ASN A 166 26.12 -1.70 -22.49
CA ASN A 166 25.71 -0.30 -22.47
C ASN A 166 24.29 -0.14 -23.00
N VAL A 167 23.38 0.30 -22.11
CA VAL A 167 21.98 0.55 -22.43
C VAL A 167 21.79 2.03 -22.70
N GLN A 168 21.35 2.37 -23.91
CA GLN A 168 20.90 3.71 -24.24
C GLN A 168 19.39 3.84 -24.02
N THR A 169 18.95 5.04 -23.65
CA THR A 169 17.54 5.37 -23.46
C THR A 169 17.19 6.57 -24.30
N GLU A 170 16.22 6.41 -25.19
CA GLU A 170 15.66 7.50 -25.98
C GLU A 170 14.21 7.72 -25.58
N CYS A 171 13.83 8.99 -25.36
CA CYS A 171 12.50 9.33 -24.87
C CYS A 171 11.83 10.41 -25.72
N VAL A 172 10.51 10.30 -25.84
CA VAL A 172 9.64 11.19 -26.60
C VAL A 172 8.58 11.76 -25.68
N TYR A 173 8.24 13.04 -25.88
CA TYR A 173 7.24 13.75 -25.11
C TYR A 173 6.00 14.02 -25.97
N ILE A 174 4.88 13.44 -25.56
CA ILE A 174 3.60 13.52 -26.27
C ILE A 174 2.67 14.46 -25.50
N TYR A 175 2.30 15.57 -26.12
CA TYR A 175 1.39 16.55 -25.55
C TYR A 175 -0.03 16.30 -26.04
N SER A 176 -1.02 16.38 -25.14
CA SER A 176 -2.44 16.18 -25.47
C SER A 176 -3.00 17.14 -26.54
N THR A 177 -2.27 18.20 -26.89
CA THR A 177 -2.70 19.24 -27.84
C THR A 177 -2.25 18.98 -29.28
N LYS A 178 -1.40 17.98 -29.53
CA LYS A 178 -0.91 17.65 -30.88
C LYS A 178 -1.33 16.22 -31.27
N PRO A 179 -1.84 15.99 -32.49
CA PRO A 179 -2.00 14.63 -32.99
C PRO A 179 -0.62 14.00 -33.12
N PHE A 180 -0.40 12.89 -32.41
CA PHE A 180 0.87 12.16 -32.46
C PHE A 180 0.82 11.16 -33.61
N ASN A 181 1.79 11.24 -34.53
CA ASN A 181 1.93 10.27 -35.61
C ASN A 181 3.08 9.31 -35.28
N VAL A 182 2.74 8.06 -34.98
CA VAL A 182 3.70 7.05 -34.50
C VAL A 182 4.69 6.66 -35.60
N SER A 183 4.35 6.89 -36.87
CA SER A 183 5.23 6.67 -38.01
C SER A 183 6.50 7.53 -38.00
N GLU A 184 6.56 8.58 -37.18
CA GLU A 184 7.78 9.38 -36.97
C GLU A 184 8.78 8.72 -36.01
N PHE A 185 8.36 7.65 -35.32
CA PHE A 185 9.22 6.84 -34.46
C PHE A 185 9.32 5.42 -35.01
N PRO A 186 10.34 5.11 -35.84
CA PRO A 186 10.69 3.72 -36.11
C PRO A 186 11.15 3.12 -34.78
N LEU A 187 10.24 2.44 -34.07
CA LEU A 187 10.65 1.46 -33.08
C LEU A 187 11.27 0.32 -33.89
N ASP A 188 12.51 0.51 -34.31
CA ASP A 188 13.29 -0.51 -35.00
C ASP A 188 13.58 -1.60 -33.97
N PHE A 189 12.67 -2.57 -33.91
CA PHE A 189 12.94 -3.88 -33.35
C PHE A 189 13.82 -4.64 -34.35
N ASN A 190 15.05 -4.18 -34.58
CA ASN A 190 16.04 -4.90 -35.38
C ASN A 190 17.01 -5.62 -34.44
#